data_AF-A0AB37W5W5-F1
#
_entry.id   AF-A0AB37W5W5-F1
#
_cell.length_a   1.000
_cell.length_b   1.000
_cell.length_c   1.000
_cell.angle_alpha   90.00
_cell.angle_beta   90.00
_cell.angle_gamma   90.00
#
_symmetry.space_group_name_H-M   'P 1'
#
loop_
_entity.id
_entity.type
_entity.pdbx_description
1 polymer ?
#
loop_
_entity_poly.entity_id
_entity_poly.type
_entity_poly.pdbx_seq_one_letter_code
_entity_poly.pdbx_strand_id
1 'polypeptide(L)'
;MKRQLNSRCRGLLEVESSHKGSSAVLSEASHVTWTHSIARDFVRSQRVWNIVLDNTGHDAFDPQWHWANGQLGLFKTLAGTISTKTSHFASCIEYALRLEHRLQICPIKFLDELGRTAAIYSTVYGELIPRKLNISVENFLDFAVLFNLTSYVRTKGVTLPREDLVRSCRLLGLLDVKQWEVCSKRFGAPAVWNADFEEMKREMERVMNGLLDRGSDKSRWERAKKRLSRQRKT
;
A
#
# COMPACT_ATOMS: atom_id res chain seq x y z
N MET A 1 7.49 3.59 -45.38
CA MET A 1 7.09 3.36 -43.97
C MET A 1 8.21 2.79 -43.09
N LYS A 2 8.82 1.64 -43.40
CA LYS A 2 9.88 1.02 -42.55
C LYS A 2 11.04 1.98 -42.18
N ARG A 3 11.50 2.79 -43.14
CA ARG A 3 12.55 3.81 -42.92
C ARG A 3 12.11 4.97 -42.01
N GLN A 4 10.85 5.41 -42.09
CA GLN A 4 10.31 6.50 -41.25
C GLN A 4 10.09 6.05 -39.80
N LEU A 5 9.60 4.82 -39.59
CA LEU A 5 9.51 4.21 -38.25
C LEU A 5 10.90 4.07 -37.62
N ASN A 6 11.89 3.56 -38.35
CA ASN A 6 13.25 3.39 -37.82
C ASN A 6 13.99 4.71 -37.55
N SER A 7 13.68 5.80 -38.25
CA SER A 7 14.35 7.09 -38.05
C SER A 7 13.61 8.05 -37.11
N ARG A 8 12.27 7.99 -37.03
CA ARG A 8 11.44 8.91 -36.25
C ARG A 8 10.85 8.31 -34.96
N CYS A 9 10.90 6.99 -34.78
CA CYS A 9 10.44 6.31 -33.57
C CYS A 9 11.61 5.73 -32.76
N ARG A 10 12.67 6.52 -32.53
CA ARG A 10 13.69 6.20 -31.51
C ARG A 10 13.07 6.42 -30.12
N GLY A 11 12.16 5.55 -29.74
CA GLY A 11 11.31 5.70 -28.56
C GLY A 11 9.84 5.48 -28.90
N LEU A 12 9.15 4.66 -28.11
CA LEU A 12 7.71 4.42 -28.23
C LEU A 12 6.90 5.39 -27.35
N LEU A 13 7.42 5.60 -26.14
CA LEU A 13 6.84 6.41 -25.08
C LEU A 13 7.89 7.44 -24.65
N GLU A 14 7.42 8.62 -24.28
CA GLU A 14 8.22 9.66 -23.65
C GLU A 14 7.52 10.13 -22.37
N VAL A 15 8.29 10.74 -21.48
CA VAL A 15 7.74 11.36 -20.28
C VAL A 15 7.69 12.85 -20.53
N GLU A 16 6.47 13.39 -20.64
CA GLU A 16 6.27 14.83 -20.72
C GLU A 16 6.36 15.40 -19.29
N SER A 17 7.48 16.06 -18.98
CA SER A 17 7.64 16.82 -17.75
C SER A 17 7.06 18.22 -17.93
N SER A 18 6.41 18.77 -16.91
CA SER A 18 5.95 20.18 -16.91
C SER A 18 7.10 21.19 -17.07
N HIS A 19 8.35 20.75 -16.91
CA HIS A 19 9.56 21.55 -17.10
C HIS A 19 10.33 21.01 -18.31
N LYS A 20 10.42 21.81 -19.38
CA LYS A 20 11.08 21.48 -20.67
C LYS A 20 12.62 21.49 -20.62
N GLY A 21 13.21 21.04 -19.51
CA GLY A 21 14.67 20.96 -19.35
C GLY A 21 15.15 19.51 -19.41
N SER A 22 16.30 19.27 -20.04
CA SER A 22 16.97 17.96 -20.09
C SER A 22 17.40 17.40 -18.73
N SER A 23 17.28 18.20 -17.66
CA SER A 23 17.54 17.83 -16.27
C SER A 23 16.27 17.86 -15.40
N ALA A 24 15.08 17.83 -16.01
CA ALA A 24 13.83 17.89 -15.26
C ALA A 24 13.66 16.65 -14.36
N VAL A 25 13.61 16.90 -13.05
CA VAL A 25 13.25 15.89 -12.05
C VAL A 25 11.80 15.48 -12.27
N LEU A 26 11.52 14.17 -12.26
CA LEU A 26 10.16 13.65 -12.36
C LEU A 26 9.32 14.25 -11.23
N SER A 27 8.19 14.86 -11.61
CA SER A 27 7.21 15.46 -10.70
C SER A 27 5.83 14.82 -10.88
N GLU A 28 4.89 15.12 -9.98
CA GLU A 28 3.50 14.62 -10.08
C GLU A 28 2.79 15.05 -11.39
N ALA A 29 3.23 16.15 -12.01
CA ALA A 29 2.69 16.61 -13.30
C ALA A 29 3.27 15.84 -14.50
N SER A 30 4.27 14.99 -14.26
CA SER A 30 4.91 14.22 -15.33
C SER A 30 4.01 13.06 -15.72
N HIS A 31 3.76 12.91 -17.02
CA HIS A 31 2.93 11.83 -17.52
C HIS A 31 3.56 11.17 -18.74
N VAL A 32 3.23 9.89 -18.93
CA VAL A 32 3.71 9.13 -20.08
C VAL A 32 2.82 9.46 -21.27
N THR A 33 3.45 9.87 -22.37
CA THR A 33 2.79 10.11 -23.63
C THR A 33 3.46 9.33 -24.76
N TRP A 34 2.80 9.29 -25.90
CA TRP A 34 3.37 8.67 -27.10
C TRP A 34 4.30 9.66 -27.78
N THR A 35 5.56 9.27 -27.97
CA THR A 35 6.54 10.08 -28.71
C THR A 35 6.05 10.43 -30.12
N HIS A 36 5.21 9.57 -30.72
CA HIS A 36 4.57 9.87 -32.00
C HIS A 36 3.18 9.23 -32.08
N SER A 37 2.21 9.99 -32.60
CA SER A 37 0.87 9.49 -32.95
C SER A 37 0.87 8.23 -33.83
N ILE A 38 1.82 8.09 -34.77
CA ILE A 38 1.95 6.92 -35.63
C ILE A 38 2.30 5.66 -34.83
N ALA A 39 3.16 5.77 -33.80
CA ALA A 39 3.48 4.64 -32.93
C ALA A 39 2.25 4.20 -32.14
N ARG A 40 1.48 5.17 -31.60
CA ARG A 40 0.20 4.91 -30.94
C ARG A 40 -0.78 4.19 -31.86
N ASP A 41 -0.99 4.71 -33.05
CA ASP A 41 -1.99 4.20 -33.99
C ASP A 41 -1.57 2.83 -34.53
N PHE A 42 -0.27 2.59 -34.71
CA PHE A 42 0.27 1.27 -35.05
C PHE A 42 0.00 0.24 -33.94
N VAL A 43 0.33 0.54 -32.68
CA VAL A 43 0.10 -0.37 -31.54
C VAL A 43 -1.38 -0.63 -31.33
N ARG A 44 -2.23 0.39 -31.52
CA ARG A 44 -3.69 0.29 -31.41
C ARG A 44 -4.37 -0.35 -32.62
N SER A 45 -3.64 -0.59 -33.72
CA SER A 45 -4.24 -1.26 -34.89
C SER A 45 -4.66 -2.68 -34.53
N GLN A 46 -5.83 -3.11 -34.98
CA GLN A 46 -6.42 -4.40 -34.57
C GLN A 46 -5.45 -5.58 -34.77
N ARG A 47 -4.73 -5.59 -35.89
CA ARG A 47 -3.73 -6.63 -36.18
C ARG A 47 -2.63 -6.66 -35.14
N VAL A 48 -2.06 -5.51 -34.79
CA VAL A 48 -0.96 -5.44 -33.81
C VAL A 48 -1.48 -5.71 -32.41
N TRP A 49 -2.65 -5.21 -32.07
CA TRP A 49 -3.28 -5.47 -30.77
C TRP A 49 -3.56 -6.96 -30.56
N ASN A 50 -4.05 -7.67 -31.57
CA ASN A 50 -4.21 -9.12 -31.51
C ASN A 50 -2.86 -9.84 -31.28
N ILE A 51 -1.80 -9.42 -31.98
CA ILE A 51 -0.45 -9.96 -31.74
C ILE A 51 0.01 -9.69 -30.31
N VAL A 52 -0.26 -8.50 -29.75
CA VAL A 52 0.06 -8.19 -28.36
C VAL A 52 -0.70 -9.14 -27.43
N LEU A 53 -2.01 -9.29 -27.60
CA LEU A 53 -2.85 -10.19 -26.79
C LEU A 53 -2.37 -11.65 -26.88
N ASP A 54 -2.07 -12.14 -28.07
CA ASP A 54 -1.56 -13.50 -28.29
C ASP A 54 -0.23 -13.72 -27.55
N ASN A 55 0.70 -12.76 -27.64
CA ASN A 55 2.01 -12.87 -27.00
C ASN A 55 1.99 -12.63 -25.48
N THR A 56 1.04 -11.85 -24.98
CA THR A 56 0.81 -11.71 -23.54
C THR A 56 -0.01 -12.87 -22.99
N GLY A 57 -0.30 -13.91 -23.78
CA GLY A 57 -1.08 -15.07 -23.33
C GLY A 57 -2.53 -14.71 -22.98
N HIS A 58 -3.04 -13.61 -23.54
CA HIS A 58 -4.26 -12.95 -23.10
C HIS A 58 -4.27 -12.70 -21.59
N ASP A 59 -3.09 -12.53 -20.96
CA ASP A 59 -2.98 -12.17 -19.55
C ASP A 59 -3.93 -11.01 -19.33
N ALA A 60 -4.94 -11.30 -18.52
CA ALA A 60 -6.00 -10.35 -18.26
C ALA A 60 -5.33 -9.18 -17.58
N PHE A 61 -5.12 -8.10 -18.34
CA PHE A 61 -4.62 -6.84 -17.81
C PHE A 61 -5.44 -6.53 -16.57
N ASP A 62 -4.81 -6.62 -15.40
CA ASP A 62 -5.48 -6.39 -14.14
C ASP A 62 -5.25 -4.94 -13.74
N PRO A 63 -6.23 -4.05 -13.97
CA PRO A 63 -5.99 -2.63 -13.79
C PRO A 63 -5.61 -2.33 -12.34
N GLN A 64 -6.14 -3.07 -11.37
CA GLN A 64 -5.87 -2.82 -9.95
C GLN A 64 -4.42 -3.15 -9.58
N TRP A 65 -3.88 -4.27 -10.09
CA TRP A 65 -2.47 -4.60 -9.88
C TRP A 65 -1.53 -3.59 -10.52
N HIS A 66 -1.85 -3.15 -11.74
CA HIS A 66 -1.06 -2.13 -12.42
C HIS A 66 -1.12 -0.78 -11.71
N TRP A 67 -2.28 -0.36 -11.22
CA TRP A 67 -2.41 0.86 -10.43
C TRP A 67 -1.67 0.77 -9.09
N ALA A 68 -1.78 -0.35 -8.38
CA ALA A 68 -1.03 -0.58 -7.13
C ALA A 68 0.47 -0.46 -7.36
N ASN A 69 1.00 -1.18 -8.36
CA ASN A 69 2.42 -1.15 -8.71
C ASN A 69 2.88 0.22 -9.21
N GLY A 70 2.03 0.92 -9.97
CA GLY A 70 2.28 2.29 -10.41
C GLY A 70 2.46 3.24 -9.22
N GLN A 71 1.54 3.21 -8.26
CA GLN A 71 1.63 4.03 -7.04
C GLN A 71 2.85 3.70 -6.20
N LEU A 72 3.20 2.42 -6.07
CA LEU A 72 4.42 2.00 -5.38
C LEU A 72 5.68 2.49 -6.11
N GLY A 73 5.67 2.47 -7.45
CA GLY A 73 6.72 3.07 -8.27
C GLY A 73 6.88 4.56 -7.99
N LEU A 74 5.79 5.33 -8.02
CA LEU A 74 5.81 6.76 -7.70
C LEU A 74 6.28 7.01 -6.26
N PHE A 75 5.82 6.20 -5.31
CA PHE A 75 6.23 6.28 -3.90
C PHE A 75 7.73 6.05 -3.74
N LYS A 76 8.35 5.20 -4.56
CA LYS A 76 9.80 4.97 -4.56
C LYS A 76 10.58 6.07 -5.25
N THR A 77 10.13 6.50 -6.44
CA THR A 77 10.99 7.25 -7.37
C THR A 77 10.79 8.76 -7.36
N LEU A 78 9.57 9.25 -7.08
CA LEU A 78 9.33 10.69 -7.12
C LEU A 78 10.03 11.38 -5.96
N ALA A 79 10.91 12.34 -6.26
CA ALA A 79 11.32 13.32 -5.27
C ALA A 79 10.10 14.19 -4.95
N GLY A 80 9.68 14.20 -3.69
CA GLY A 80 8.42 14.85 -3.31
C GLY A 80 8.43 15.27 -1.86
N THR A 81 7.46 16.11 -1.52
CA THR A 81 7.22 16.50 -0.12
C THR A 81 6.74 15.29 0.69
N ILE A 82 6.78 15.39 2.02
CA ILE A 82 6.21 14.36 2.90
C ILE A 82 4.72 14.14 2.57
N SER A 83 3.99 15.20 2.23
CA SER A 83 2.58 15.11 1.81
C SER A 83 2.40 14.25 0.56
N THR A 84 3.21 14.47 -0.48
CA THR A 84 3.23 13.65 -1.71
C THR A 84 3.51 12.18 -1.40
N LYS A 85 4.57 11.91 -0.63
CA LYS A 85 4.94 10.56 -0.23
C LYS A 85 3.81 9.88 0.57
N THR A 86 3.15 10.63 1.44
CA THR A 86 2.02 10.16 2.23
C THR A 86 0.80 9.84 1.37
N SER A 87 0.53 10.67 0.36
CA SER A 87 -0.55 10.43 -0.62
C SER A 87 -0.31 9.13 -1.39
N HIS A 88 0.88 8.92 -1.95
CA HIS A 88 1.20 7.68 -2.66
C HIS A 88 1.18 6.44 -1.76
N PHE A 89 1.67 6.55 -0.51
CA PHE A 89 1.56 5.47 0.46
C PHE A 89 0.10 5.13 0.76
N ALA A 90 -0.75 6.15 0.99
CA ALA A 90 -2.17 5.97 1.21
C ALA A 90 -2.86 5.29 0.02
N SER A 91 -2.56 5.70 -1.22
CA SER A 91 -3.04 5.03 -2.42
C SER A 91 -2.53 3.60 -2.56
N CYS A 92 -1.30 3.30 -2.16
CA CYS A 92 -0.80 1.91 -2.16
C CYS A 92 -1.62 1.03 -1.22
N ILE A 93 -1.95 1.53 -0.01
CA ILE A 93 -2.85 0.83 0.91
C ILE A 93 -4.23 0.66 0.25
N GLU A 94 -4.83 1.73 -0.26
CA GLU A 94 -6.13 1.69 -0.95
C GLU A 94 -6.23 0.57 -1.99
N TYR A 95 -5.27 0.52 -2.92
CA TYR A 95 -5.26 -0.47 -3.98
C TYR A 95 -4.98 -1.88 -3.45
N ALA A 96 -4.14 -2.03 -2.43
CA ALA A 96 -3.96 -3.32 -1.78
C ALA A 96 -5.27 -3.83 -1.15
N LEU A 97 -6.05 -2.95 -0.50
CA LEU A 97 -7.34 -3.31 0.08
C LEU A 97 -8.39 -3.66 -0.98
N ARG A 98 -8.40 -2.93 -2.10
CA ARG A 98 -9.28 -3.24 -3.25
C ARG A 98 -8.92 -4.58 -3.88
N LEU A 99 -7.62 -4.85 -4.04
CA LEU A 99 -7.12 -6.14 -4.53
C LEU A 99 -7.52 -7.27 -3.60
N GLU A 100 -7.33 -7.10 -2.29
CA GLU A 100 -7.71 -8.09 -1.30
C GLU A 100 -9.21 -8.36 -1.30
N HIS A 101 -10.04 -7.32 -1.36
CA HIS A 101 -11.49 -7.46 -1.44
C HIS A 101 -11.94 -8.17 -2.74
N ARG A 102 -11.34 -7.86 -3.88
CA ARG A 102 -11.74 -8.48 -5.17
C ARG A 102 -11.24 -9.91 -5.29
N LEU A 103 -9.98 -10.16 -4.94
CA LEU A 103 -9.30 -11.44 -5.15
C LEU A 103 -9.44 -12.39 -3.96
N GLN A 104 -9.91 -11.88 -2.81
CA GLN A 104 -9.97 -12.61 -1.53
C GLN A 104 -8.59 -13.14 -1.09
N ILE A 105 -7.51 -12.47 -1.53
CA ILE A 105 -6.12 -12.82 -1.25
C ILE A 105 -5.37 -11.57 -0.82
N CYS A 106 -4.64 -11.65 0.29
CA CYS A 106 -3.80 -10.55 0.76
C CYS A 106 -2.54 -10.40 -0.12
N PRO A 107 -2.28 -9.21 -0.70
CA PRO A 107 -1.12 -8.97 -1.57
C PRO A 107 0.18 -8.78 -0.76
N ILE A 108 0.60 -9.80 -0.02
CA ILE A 108 1.68 -9.71 0.99
C ILE A 108 3.00 -9.23 0.40
N LYS A 109 3.42 -9.73 -0.77
CA LYS A 109 4.68 -9.31 -1.41
C LYS A 109 4.68 -7.81 -1.72
N PHE A 110 3.53 -7.28 -2.15
CA PHE A 110 3.35 -5.86 -2.43
C PHE A 110 3.39 -5.04 -1.14
N LEU A 111 2.68 -5.48 -0.09
CA LEU A 111 2.67 -4.82 1.21
C LEU A 111 4.04 -4.85 1.91
N ASP A 112 4.79 -5.95 1.79
CA ASP A 112 6.17 -6.06 2.29
C ASP A 112 7.10 -5.06 1.59
N GLU A 113 6.94 -4.88 0.27
CA GLU A 113 7.72 -3.90 -0.51
C GLU A 113 7.32 -2.46 -0.16
N LEU A 114 6.02 -2.20 0.03
CA LEU A 114 5.51 -0.92 0.52
C LEU A 114 6.10 -0.59 1.89
N GLY A 115 6.10 -1.56 2.81
CA GLY A 115 6.67 -1.42 4.15
C GLY A 115 8.17 -1.11 4.13
N ARG A 116 8.94 -1.82 3.30
CA ARG A 116 10.37 -1.52 3.10
C ARG A 116 10.60 -0.11 2.52
N THR A 117 9.77 0.30 1.59
CA THR A 117 9.85 1.66 1.01
C THR A 117 9.50 2.72 2.06
N ALA A 118 8.48 2.48 2.88
CA ALA A 118 8.07 3.39 3.95
C ALA A 118 9.09 3.47 5.09
N ALA A 119 9.89 2.43 5.34
CA ALA A 119 11.00 2.50 6.29
C ALA A 119 12.08 3.52 5.88
N ILE A 120 12.26 3.76 4.58
CA ILE A 120 13.16 4.82 4.05
C ILE A 120 12.55 6.20 4.28
N TYR A 121 11.22 6.30 4.27
CA TYR A 121 10.45 7.54 4.44
C TYR A 121 9.59 7.48 5.72
N SER A 122 10.22 7.24 6.87
CA SER A 122 9.53 6.92 8.13
C SER A 122 8.54 8.00 8.61
N THR A 123 8.71 9.25 8.18
CA THR A 123 7.80 10.36 8.48
C THR A 123 6.39 10.17 7.92
N VAL A 124 6.23 9.32 6.90
CA VAL A 124 4.93 9.02 6.28
C VAL A 124 3.94 8.42 7.28
N TYR A 125 4.40 7.58 8.21
CA TYR A 125 3.51 7.04 9.24
C TYR A 125 2.96 8.14 10.16
N GLY A 126 3.81 9.09 10.55
CA GLY A 126 3.44 10.19 11.44
C GLY A 126 2.33 11.09 10.88
N GLU A 127 2.33 11.34 9.57
CA GLU A 127 1.29 12.16 8.91
C GLU A 127 -0.09 11.46 8.84
N LEU A 128 -0.09 10.12 8.86
CA LEU A 128 -1.32 9.31 8.79
C LEU A 128 -1.94 9.08 10.17
N ILE A 129 -1.14 9.17 11.24
CA ILE A 129 -1.59 8.91 12.60
C ILE A 129 -2.28 10.16 13.18
N PRO A 130 -3.47 10.02 13.79
CA PRO A 130 -4.08 11.11 14.53
C PRO A 130 -3.14 11.65 15.62
N ARG A 131 -2.81 12.95 15.56
CA ARG A 131 -1.90 13.63 16.51
C ARG A 131 -2.28 13.42 17.98
N LYS A 132 -3.57 13.21 18.27
CA LYS A 132 -4.10 12.97 19.62
C LYS A 132 -3.62 11.65 20.26
N LEU A 133 -3.19 10.68 19.46
CA LEU A 133 -2.76 9.38 19.99
C LEU A 133 -1.38 9.43 20.62
N ASN A 134 -0.53 10.40 20.26
CA ASN A 134 0.85 10.52 20.77
C ASN A 134 1.63 9.18 20.75
N ILE A 135 1.47 8.43 19.66
CA ILE A 135 2.14 7.15 19.43
C ILE A 135 3.17 7.26 18.32
N SER A 136 4.19 6.42 18.38
CA SER A 136 5.15 6.21 17.28
C SER A 136 4.86 4.87 16.60
N VAL A 137 4.91 4.87 15.28
CA VAL A 137 4.85 3.66 14.44
C VAL A 137 6.22 3.50 13.80
N GLU A 138 6.94 2.44 14.16
CA GLU A 138 8.34 2.26 13.75
C GLU A 138 8.45 1.53 12.42
N ASN A 139 7.47 0.68 12.10
CA ASN A 139 7.49 -0.15 10.91
C ASN A 139 6.09 -0.50 10.40
N PHE A 140 6.06 -1.26 9.32
CA PHE A 140 4.82 -1.63 8.67
C PHE A 140 3.95 -2.61 9.50
N LEU A 141 4.53 -3.43 10.37
CA LEU A 141 3.75 -4.29 11.26
C LEU A 141 2.99 -3.45 12.30
N ASP A 142 3.64 -2.45 12.88
CA ASP A 142 3.02 -1.48 13.78
C ASP A 142 1.84 -0.78 13.10
N PHE A 143 2.05 -0.31 11.87
CA PHE A 143 1.01 0.28 11.03
C PHE A 143 -0.15 -0.71 10.79
N ALA A 144 0.16 -1.93 10.38
CA ALA A 144 -0.82 -2.96 10.07
C ALA A 144 -1.68 -3.34 11.29
N VAL A 145 -1.09 -3.42 12.48
CA VAL A 145 -1.82 -3.69 13.73
C VAL A 145 -2.68 -2.50 14.12
N LEU A 146 -2.15 -1.28 14.04
CA LEU A 146 -2.90 -0.06 14.38
C LEU A 146 -4.15 0.10 13.49
N PHE A 147 -4.01 -0.11 12.18
CA PHE A 147 -5.08 0.08 11.19
C PHE A 147 -5.85 -1.22 10.84
N ASN A 148 -5.75 -2.26 11.68
CA ASN A 148 -6.49 -3.52 11.52
C ASN A 148 -6.34 -4.21 10.15
N LEU A 149 -5.13 -4.22 9.57
CA LEU A 149 -4.80 -4.98 8.34
C LEU A 149 -4.68 -6.49 8.64
N THR A 150 -5.80 -7.10 9.05
CA THR A 150 -5.84 -8.43 9.67
C THR A 150 -5.25 -9.53 8.79
N SER A 151 -5.54 -9.54 7.49
CA SER A 151 -5.02 -10.57 6.58
C SER A 151 -3.50 -10.51 6.42
N TYR A 152 -2.93 -9.30 6.40
CA TYR A 152 -1.48 -9.12 6.39
C TYR A 152 -0.87 -9.66 7.69
N VAL A 153 -1.38 -9.24 8.85
CA VAL A 153 -0.85 -9.68 10.16
C VAL A 153 -1.02 -11.19 10.36
N ARG A 154 -2.17 -11.76 9.97
CA ARG A 154 -2.42 -13.21 10.03
C ARG A 154 -1.39 -13.99 9.23
N THR A 155 -1.09 -13.55 8.02
CA THR A 155 -0.24 -14.33 7.12
C THR A 155 1.24 -14.10 7.41
N LYS A 156 1.64 -12.83 7.59
CA LYS A 156 3.03 -12.46 7.86
C LYS A 156 3.44 -12.81 9.28
N GLY A 157 2.56 -12.64 10.26
CA GLY A 157 2.85 -12.77 11.69
C GLY A 157 3.37 -14.15 12.10
N VAL A 158 3.04 -15.22 11.36
CA VAL A 158 3.59 -16.57 11.61
C VAL A 158 5.10 -16.64 11.38
N THR A 159 5.63 -15.77 10.53
CA THR A 159 7.06 -15.72 10.16
C THR A 159 7.86 -14.69 10.95
N LEU A 160 7.20 -13.87 11.76
CA LEU A 160 7.84 -12.76 12.47
C LEU A 160 8.32 -13.19 13.86
N PRO A 161 9.43 -12.60 14.36
CA PRO A 161 9.85 -12.77 15.74
C PRO A 161 8.74 -12.40 16.72
N ARG A 162 8.62 -13.17 17.81
CA ARG A 162 7.61 -12.91 18.85
C ARG A 162 7.75 -11.53 19.48
N GLU A 163 8.98 -11.02 19.58
CA GLU A 163 9.27 -9.69 20.14
C GLU A 163 8.64 -8.57 19.32
N ASP A 164 8.71 -8.66 17.99
CA ASP A 164 8.07 -7.73 17.08
C ASP A 164 6.55 -7.75 17.25
N LEU A 165 5.95 -8.95 17.35
CA LEU A 165 4.52 -9.11 17.59
C LEU A 165 4.10 -8.48 18.93
N VAL A 166 4.88 -8.69 20.00
CA VAL A 166 4.60 -8.11 21.32
C VAL A 166 4.71 -6.58 21.29
N ARG A 167 5.69 -6.02 20.58
CA ARG A 167 5.81 -4.57 20.39
C ARG A 167 4.57 -4.02 19.68
N SER A 168 4.27 -4.52 18.49
CA SER A 168 3.17 -4.01 17.66
C SER A 168 1.80 -4.21 18.33
N CYS A 169 1.63 -5.25 19.14
CA CYS A 169 0.41 -5.49 19.89
C CYS A 169 0.03 -4.35 20.86
N ARG A 170 0.98 -3.50 21.27
CA ARG A 170 0.68 -2.32 22.10
C ARG A 170 -0.19 -1.30 21.38
N LEU A 171 -0.19 -1.33 20.05
CA LEU A 171 -0.96 -0.43 19.19
C LEU A 171 -2.37 -0.94 18.88
N LEU A 172 -2.65 -2.20 19.24
CA LEU A 172 -3.93 -2.85 19.00
C LEU A 172 -5.05 -2.03 19.61
N GLY A 173 -6.09 -1.76 18.81
CA GLY A 173 -7.33 -1.10 19.24
C GLY A 173 -7.16 0.28 19.87
N LEU A 174 -6.06 0.99 19.58
CA LEU A 174 -5.87 2.39 19.96
C LEU A 174 -6.67 3.34 19.08
N LEU A 175 -6.94 2.98 17.83
CA LEU A 175 -7.86 3.73 16.97
C LEU A 175 -9.31 3.49 17.41
N ASP A 176 -10.01 4.58 17.67
CA ASP A 176 -11.47 4.58 17.78
C ASP A 176 -12.14 4.71 16.40
N VAL A 177 -13.45 4.46 16.33
CA VAL A 177 -14.24 4.51 15.09
C VAL A 177 -14.13 5.88 14.40
N LYS A 178 -14.17 6.99 15.16
CA LYS A 178 -14.11 8.35 14.59
C LYS A 178 -12.74 8.65 14.01
N GLN A 179 -11.69 8.24 14.69
CA GLN A 179 -10.30 8.35 14.23
C GLN A 179 -10.08 7.51 12.97
N TRP A 180 -10.62 6.29 12.94
CA TRP A 180 -10.61 5.44 11.76
C TRP A 180 -11.33 6.09 10.58
N GLU A 181 -12.56 6.60 10.75
CA GLU A 181 -13.32 7.28 9.70
C GLU A 181 -12.56 8.47 9.08
N VAL A 182 -11.82 9.22 9.89
CA VAL A 182 -10.98 10.32 9.40
C VAL A 182 -9.81 9.78 8.59
N CYS A 183 -9.15 8.73 9.06
CA CYS A 183 -8.01 8.13 8.35
C CYS A 183 -8.45 7.40 7.08
N SER A 184 -9.56 6.68 7.10
CA SER A 184 -10.08 5.91 5.97
C SER A 184 -10.46 6.80 4.80
N LYS A 185 -10.97 8.01 5.06
CA LYS A 185 -11.17 9.05 4.03
C LYS A 185 -9.86 9.46 3.37
N ARG A 186 -8.75 9.56 4.13
CA ARG A 186 -7.43 9.86 3.57
C ARG A 186 -6.88 8.70 2.74
N PHE A 187 -7.21 7.47 3.11
CA PHE A 187 -6.84 6.27 2.37
C PHE A 187 -7.72 5.99 1.15
N GLY A 188 -8.81 6.73 0.92
CA GLY A 188 -9.79 6.33 -0.10
C GLY A 188 -10.36 4.93 0.13
N ALA A 189 -10.34 4.44 1.38
CA ALA A 189 -10.65 3.05 1.71
C ALA A 189 -12.09 2.72 1.29
N PRO A 190 -12.36 1.48 0.84
CA PRO A 190 -13.72 1.07 0.47
C PRO A 190 -14.70 1.28 1.63
N ALA A 191 -15.92 1.71 1.33
CA ALA A 191 -16.95 1.96 2.36
C ALA A 191 -17.20 0.74 3.28
N VAL A 192 -17.01 -0.48 2.75
CA VAL A 192 -17.11 -1.75 3.47
C VAL A 192 -16.19 -1.78 4.71
N TRP A 193 -15.00 -1.20 4.61
CA TRP A 193 -14.04 -1.15 5.73
C TRP A 193 -14.44 -0.18 6.85
N ASN A 194 -15.31 0.79 6.56
CA ASN A 194 -15.86 1.67 7.58
C ASN A 194 -17.02 1.01 8.32
N ALA A 195 -17.85 0.23 7.61
CA ALA A 195 -18.99 -0.45 8.19
C ALA A 195 -18.60 -1.51 9.23
N ASP A 196 -17.47 -2.20 9.00
CA ASP A 196 -17.07 -3.36 9.79
C ASP A 196 -15.89 -3.10 10.75
N PHE A 197 -15.56 -1.84 11.06
CA PHE A 197 -14.36 -1.51 11.83
C PHE A 197 -14.25 -2.24 13.19
N GLU A 198 -15.34 -2.32 13.95
CA GLU A 198 -15.36 -3.03 15.24
C GLU A 198 -15.26 -4.55 15.08
N GLU A 199 -15.72 -5.12 13.95
CA GLU A 199 -15.47 -6.53 13.64
C GLU A 199 -14.01 -6.75 13.26
N MET A 200 -13.45 -5.91 12.39
CA MET A 200 -12.03 -5.97 12.01
C MET A 200 -11.11 -5.86 13.23
N LYS A 201 -11.44 -4.98 14.18
CA LYS A 201 -10.72 -4.83 15.45
C LYS A 201 -10.80 -6.11 16.29
N ARG A 202 -11.98 -6.71 16.45
CA ARG A 202 -12.16 -7.98 17.15
C ARG A 202 -11.42 -9.13 16.45
N GLU A 203 -11.41 -9.14 15.13
CA GLU A 203 -10.67 -10.12 14.33
C GLU A 203 -9.15 -9.97 14.50
N MET A 204 -8.64 -8.74 14.48
CA MET A 204 -7.23 -8.45 14.77
C MET A 204 -6.85 -8.87 16.19
N GLU A 205 -7.71 -8.61 17.18
CA GLU A 205 -7.50 -9.11 18.55
C GLU A 205 -7.43 -10.64 18.59
N ARG A 206 -8.32 -11.36 17.89
CA ARG A 206 -8.27 -12.83 17.78
C ARG A 206 -6.96 -13.31 17.14
N VAL A 207 -6.55 -12.70 16.03
CA VAL A 207 -5.32 -13.06 15.30
C VAL A 207 -4.08 -12.83 16.16
N MET A 208 -3.96 -11.66 16.81
CA MET A 208 -2.81 -11.36 17.67
C MET A 208 -2.73 -12.30 18.88
N ASN A 209 -3.85 -12.60 19.53
CA ASN A 209 -3.86 -13.60 20.61
C ASN A 209 -3.39 -14.97 20.09
N GLY A 210 -3.93 -15.43 18.96
CA GLY A 210 -3.56 -16.71 18.36
C GLY A 210 -2.08 -16.81 17.93
N LEU A 211 -1.46 -15.69 17.53
CA LEU A 211 -0.02 -15.64 17.22
C LEU A 211 0.84 -15.64 18.49
N LEU A 212 0.42 -14.95 19.54
CA LEU A 212 1.18 -14.81 20.80
C LEU A 212 1.02 -16.00 21.75
N ASP A 213 -0.07 -16.75 21.65
CA ASP A 213 -0.40 -17.93 22.47
C ASP A 213 0.37 -19.21 22.05
N ARG A 214 1.09 -19.20 20.92
CA ARG A 214 1.89 -20.35 20.44
C ARG A 214 3.16 -20.67 21.26
N GLY A 215 3.27 -20.22 22.51
CA GLY A 215 4.46 -20.42 23.36
C GLY A 215 4.17 -20.63 24.85
N SER A 216 5.12 -21.26 25.57
CA SER A 216 5.02 -21.68 26.98
C SER A 216 4.84 -20.54 28.01
N ASP A 217 4.93 -19.28 27.58
CA ASP A 217 5.00 -18.10 28.46
C ASP A 217 3.69 -17.27 28.46
N LYS A 218 2.55 -17.98 28.40
CA LYS A 218 1.17 -17.44 28.42
C LYS A 218 0.92 -16.44 29.54
N SER A 219 1.60 -16.62 30.68
CA SER A 219 1.46 -15.78 31.88
C SER A 219 1.93 -14.34 31.69
N ARG A 220 2.92 -14.11 30.83
CA ARG A 220 3.52 -12.78 30.62
C ARG A 220 2.67 -11.94 29.66
N TRP A 221 2.06 -12.61 28.69
CA TRP A 221 1.10 -12.02 27.74
C TRP A 221 -0.21 -11.60 28.43
N GLU A 222 -0.83 -12.49 29.19
CA GLU A 222 -2.03 -12.20 29.99
C GLU A 222 -1.84 -10.96 30.91
N ARG A 223 -0.64 -10.80 31.48
CA ARG A 223 -0.27 -9.63 32.30
C ARG A 223 -0.13 -8.34 31.47
N ALA A 224 0.45 -8.42 30.28
CA ALA A 224 0.55 -7.27 29.36
C ALA A 224 -0.82 -6.84 28.85
N LYS A 225 -1.69 -7.81 28.50
CA LYS A 225 -3.08 -7.61 28.10
C LYS A 225 -3.89 -6.88 29.17
N LYS A 226 -3.77 -7.30 30.44
CA LYS A 226 -4.40 -6.61 31.59
C LYS A 226 -3.89 -5.18 31.82
N ARG A 227 -2.63 -4.89 31.50
CA ARG A 227 -2.07 -3.52 31.58
C ARG A 227 -2.61 -2.63 30.46
N LEU A 228 -2.64 -3.12 29.23
CA LEU A 228 -3.18 -2.40 28.08
C LEU A 228 -4.69 -2.12 28.25
N SER A 229 -5.46 -3.09 28.76
CA SER A 229 -6.89 -2.89 29.03
C SER A 229 -7.18 -1.87 30.14
N ARG A 230 -6.24 -1.65 31.06
CA ARG A 230 -6.36 -0.64 32.12
C ARG A 230 -6.07 0.78 31.60
N GLN A 231 -5.13 0.92 30.67
CA GLN A 231 -4.85 2.20 30.00
C GLN A 231 -5.99 2.65 29.08
N ARG A 232 -6.81 1.74 28.54
CA ARG A 232 -8.01 2.06 27.74
C ARG A 232 -9.20 2.59 28.56
N LYS A 233 -9.18 2.53 29.90
CA LYS A 233 -10.30 2.92 30.79
C LYS A 233 -10.13 4.28 31.47
N THR A 234 -9.01 4.96 31.22
CA THR A 234 -8.67 6.30 31.69
C THR A 234 -8.64 7.25 30.51
#